data_AF-A0A8T3T7V6-F1
#
_entry.id   AF-A0A8T3T7V6-F1
#
_cell.length_a   1.000
_cell.length_b   1.000
_cell.length_c   1.000
_cell.angle_alpha   90.00
_cell.angle_beta   90.00
_cell.angle_gamma   90.00
#
_symmetry.space_group_name_H-M   'P 1'
#
loop_
_entity.id
_entity.type
_entity.pdbx_description
1 polymer ?
#
loop_
_entity_poly.entity_id
_entity_poly.type
_entity_poly.pdbx_seq_one_letter_code
_entity_poly.pdbx_strand_id
1 'polypeptide(L)'
;MQRLKPGGAIDLPTWVAYLYKPILPILKRIKIVRRGSRDHEPDDILLPEGYAAELVASGFSAPVHVCFDQAGTCYVTESGHKSDSPARILKVDTDTGSRETYLQLPESRWTETGALTGATWHEGRLYFVNTDTVSRLGADGQIEDLVTGLPGHGDHQANHPLIGPDGRLYFGVGSVTNSGIVGADNYAYGWLDRFPLECDVPAHDVRLVGRNEAYQNVLGDLKQTVRTGAFVPFGTETTPGQVIPGSVKSSGSILRCNPDGTDLEVVAWGLRNPYGLAFDPSGRLFATEHGMDARNRHVINDPDDLYEIQEGGWYGWPDFASGVRLDDAYWGDGGQGREPLLAEHPDEHPPAPFVSFQPHAAANGLTFSRDPVFGFEGDAFVALFGDIAPLTTPRLASPSGFKVVRVDMRQRRVVDFAVNRIAGPSSKLPHAGFERPSHVAFGPDGALYVVDWGVINVAPEAGGLRMKQGTGSLWRIRRTGDVAGTKPPEPIQVPLYGLQALAAAAAGILVALGVGALVRRRRRRTR
;
A
#
# COMPACT_ATOMS: atom_id res chain seq x y z
N MET A 1 -15.37 21.62 26.37
CA MET A 1 -14.44 21.39 25.25
C MET A 1 -13.28 22.36 25.43
N GLN A 2 -12.14 21.90 25.96
CA GLN A 2 -10.91 22.69 25.88
C GLN A 2 -10.64 22.96 24.40
N ARG A 3 -10.41 24.22 24.05
CA ARG A 3 -10.08 24.61 22.67
C ARG A 3 -8.78 23.91 22.29
N LEU A 4 -8.85 23.00 21.32
CA LEU A 4 -7.69 22.56 20.57
C LEU A 4 -6.98 23.82 20.08
N LYS A 5 -5.72 24.03 20.48
CA LYS A 5 -4.95 25.20 20.06
C LYS A 5 -4.86 25.17 18.53
N PRO A 6 -5.43 26.17 17.81
CA PRO A 6 -5.31 26.25 16.38
C PRO A 6 -3.89 26.77 16.07
N GLY A 7 -3.05 25.89 15.57
CA GLY A 7 -1.65 26.19 15.26
C GLY A 7 -0.94 25.05 14.53
N GLY A 8 -1.31 23.80 14.78
CA GLY A 8 -0.90 22.65 13.96
C GLY A 8 -1.86 22.43 12.81
N ALA A 9 -1.34 22.08 11.63
CA ALA A 9 -2.15 21.68 10.48
C ALA A 9 -3.12 20.55 10.88
N ILE A 10 -4.35 20.62 10.38
CA ILE A 10 -5.41 19.64 10.65
C ILE A 10 -5.01 18.31 9.99
N ASP A 11 -4.54 17.33 10.77
CA ASP A 11 -4.39 15.95 10.32
C ASP A 11 -5.77 15.25 10.33
N LEU A 12 -6.30 14.97 9.13
CA LEU A 12 -7.65 14.43 8.96
C LEU A 12 -7.83 13.07 9.65
N PRO A 13 -6.94 12.07 9.46
CA PRO A 13 -6.90 10.83 10.25
C PRO A 13 -7.01 11.04 11.77
N THR A 14 -6.19 11.90 12.37
CA THR A 14 -6.27 12.18 13.81
C THR A 14 -7.64 12.72 14.22
N TRP A 15 -8.21 13.67 13.46
CA TRP A 15 -9.55 14.19 13.74
C TRP A 15 -10.65 13.15 13.59
N VAL A 16 -10.54 12.32 12.54
CA VAL A 16 -11.43 11.19 12.31
C VAL A 16 -11.40 10.28 13.52
N ALA A 17 -10.23 9.92 14.06
CA ALA A 17 -10.12 9.07 15.25
C ALA A 17 -10.92 9.63 16.45
N TYR A 18 -10.83 10.93 16.70
CA TYR A 18 -11.53 11.58 17.81
C TYR A 18 -13.05 11.62 17.63
N LEU A 19 -13.52 11.86 16.40
CA LEU A 19 -14.95 11.83 16.07
C LEU A 19 -15.52 10.41 16.05
N TYR A 20 -14.71 9.44 15.64
CA TYR A 20 -15.11 8.05 15.43
C TYR A 20 -15.30 7.29 16.73
N LYS A 21 -14.37 7.46 17.67
CA LYS A 21 -14.32 6.65 18.87
C LYS A 21 -15.65 6.56 19.64
N PRO A 22 -16.41 7.66 19.87
CA PRO A 22 -17.67 7.58 20.62
C PRO A 22 -18.77 6.75 19.94
N ILE A 23 -18.76 6.68 18.60
CA ILE A 23 -19.80 6.00 17.81
C ILE A 23 -19.36 4.62 17.31
N LEU A 24 -18.06 4.33 17.37
CA LEU A 24 -17.49 3.06 16.89
C LEU A 24 -18.18 1.80 17.47
N PRO A 25 -18.55 1.72 18.77
CA PRO A 25 -19.25 0.54 19.29
C PRO A 25 -20.63 0.30 18.67
N ILE A 26 -21.31 1.36 18.21
CA ILE A 26 -22.59 1.28 17.52
C ILE A 26 -22.35 0.84 16.08
N LEU A 27 -21.39 1.47 15.43
CA LEU A 27 -20.97 1.22 14.06
C LEU A 27 -20.48 -0.22 13.84
N LYS A 28 -19.68 -0.79 14.77
CA LYS A 28 -19.23 -2.20 14.74
C LYS A 28 -20.37 -3.23 14.73
N ARG A 29 -21.61 -2.86 15.08
CA ARG A 29 -22.78 -3.75 14.98
C ARG A 29 -23.39 -3.77 13.58
N ILE A 30 -23.04 -2.82 12.72
CA ILE A 30 -23.55 -2.69 11.37
C ILE A 30 -22.58 -3.40 10.43
N LYS A 31 -22.98 -4.57 9.91
CA LYS A 31 -22.23 -5.29 8.88
C LYS A 31 -22.82 -4.98 7.50
N ILE A 32 -22.12 -4.19 6.70
CA ILE A 32 -22.49 -3.92 5.30
C ILE A 32 -21.42 -4.52 4.40
N VAL A 33 -21.75 -5.64 3.75
CA VAL A 33 -20.89 -6.23 2.72
C VAL A 33 -21.31 -5.69 1.36
N ARG A 34 -20.39 -4.98 0.68
CA ARG A 34 -20.62 -4.50 -0.69
C ARG A 34 -20.17 -5.56 -1.69
N ARG A 35 -21.08 -5.96 -2.58
CA ARG A 35 -20.84 -6.97 -3.62
C ARG A 35 -21.27 -6.45 -4.99
N GLY A 36 -20.71 -7.01 -6.04
CA GLY A 36 -21.17 -6.85 -7.42
C GLY A 36 -20.01 -6.69 -8.39
N SER A 37 -20.30 -6.83 -9.68
CA SER A 37 -19.32 -6.61 -10.73
C SER A 37 -18.99 -5.13 -10.93
N ARG A 38 -17.97 -4.89 -11.75
CA ARG A 38 -17.71 -3.63 -12.45
C ARG A 38 -17.61 -3.92 -13.94
N ASP A 39 -17.79 -2.88 -14.75
CA ASP A 39 -17.58 -2.98 -16.20
C ASP A 39 -16.08 -3.00 -16.51
N HIS A 40 -15.73 -3.62 -17.63
CA HIS A 40 -14.35 -3.77 -18.11
C HIS A 40 -14.35 -3.52 -19.62
N GLU A 41 -13.54 -2.57 -20.08
CA GLU A 41 -13.36 -2.26 -21.50
C GLU A 41 -11.86 -2.16 -21.80
N PRO A 42 -11.26 -3.16 -22.47
CA PRO A 42 -9.84 -3.11 -22.80
C PRO A 42 -9.41 -1.87 -23.59
N ASP A 43 -10.28 -1.33 -24.46
CA ASP A 43 -9.98 -0.13 -25.26
C ASP A 43 -9.89 1.16 -24.41
N ASP A 44 -10.37 1.12 -23.16
CA ASP A 44 -10.17 2.21 -22.20
C ASP A 44 -8.79 2.17 -21.53
N ILE A 45 -7.95 1.17 -21.84
CA ILE A 45 -6.54 1.09 -21.45
C ILE A 45 -5.68 1.47 -22.65
N LEU A 46 -5.16 2.69 -22.63
CA LEU A 46 -4.25 3.21 -23.64
C LEU A 46 -2.86 2.58 -23.45
N LEU A 47 -2.31 2.07 -24.55
CA LEU A 47 -1.02 1.38 -24.62
C LEU A 47 -0.15 1.99 -25.74
N PRO A 48 1.18 1.76 -25.75
CA PRO A 48 2.00 2.07 -26.90
C PRO A 48 1.52 1.30 -28.14
N GLU A 49 1.73 1.90 -29.31
CA GLU A 49 1.42 1.24 -30.58
C GLU A 49 2.15 -0.10 -30.68
N GLY A 50 1.40 -1.14 -31.07
CA GLY A 50 1.90 -2.52 -31.12
C GLY A 50 1.58 -3.37 -29.89
N TYR A 51 0.80 -2.87 -28.92
CA TYR A 51 0.28 -3.64 -27.78
C TYR A 51 -1.23 -3.61 -27.70
N ALA A 52 -1.82 -4.63 -27.07
CA ALA A 52 -3.24 -4.69 -26.72
C ALA A 52 -3.43 -5.24 -25.31
N ALA A 53 -4.44 -4.71 -24.60
CA ALA A 53 -4.93 -5.24 -23.34
C ALA A 53 -6.09 -6.21 -23.58
N GLU A 54 -6.23 -7.19 -22.70
CA GLU A 54 -7.32 -8.16 -22.70
C GLU A 54 -7.72 -8.44 -21.25
N LEU A 55 -9.03 -8.56 -21.01
CA LEU A 55 -9.53 -9.06 -19.74
C LEU A 55 -9.38 -10.59 -19.72
N VAL A 56 -8.59 -11.11 -18.78
CA VAL A 56 -8.43 -12.56 -18.58
C VAL A 56 -9.55 -13.10 -17.70
N ALA A 57 -9.72 -12.51 -16.52
CA ALA A 57 -10.73 -12.91 -15.56
C ALA A 57 -11.16 -11.72 -14.70
N SER A 58 -12.39 -11.75 -14.20
CA SER A 58 -12.93 -10.73 -13.30
C SER A 58 -13.75 -11.38 -12.18
N GLY A 59 -14.20 -10.57 -11.23
CA GLY A 59 -14.98 -11.09 -10.10
C GLY A 59 -14.11 -11.55 -8.94
N PHE A 60 -12.86 -11.08 -8.85
CA PHE A 60 -12.00 -11.31 -7.70
C PHE A 60 -12.38 -10.38 -6.54
N SER A 61 -12.02 -10.77 -5.33
CA SER A 61 -12.17 -9.97 -4.12
C SER A 61 -10.79 -9.54 -3.62
N ALA A 62 -10.35 -8.33 -3.94
CA ALA A 62 -9.06 -7.74 -3.53
C ALA A 62 -7.88 -8.62 -3.96
N PRO A 63 -7.75 -8.96 -5.26
CA PRO A 63 -6.58 -9.66 -5.76
C PRO A 63 -5.36 -8.73 -5.61
N VAL A 64 -4.29 -9.25 -5.00
CA VAL A 64 -3.08 -8.47 -4.69
C VAL A 64 -1.89 -8.88 -5.54
N HIS A 65 -1.83 -10.16 -5.96
CA HIS A 65 -0.66 -10.74 -6.62
C HIS A 65 -1.03 -11.77 -7.67
N VAL A 66 -0.16 -11.94 -8.67
CA VAL A 66 -0.19 -13.03 -9.66
C VAL A 66 1.19 -13.67 -9.75
N CYS A 67 1.23 -15.00 -9.80
CA CYS A 67 2.44 -15.78 -10.03
C CYS A 67 2.15 -16.99 -10.92
N PHE A 68 3.21 -17.63 -11.41
CA PHE A 68 3.13 -18.80 -12.27
C PHE A 68 3.98 -19.93 -11.69
N ASP A 69 3.51 -21.18 -11.84
CA ASP A 69 4.35 -22.35 -11.56
C ASP A 69 5.29 -22.69 -12.73
N GLN A 70 6.09 -23.73 -12.56
CA GLN A 70 7.03 -24.21 -13.60
C GLN A 70 6.32 -24.75 -14.85
N ALA A 71 5.04 -25.16 -14.75
CA ALA A 71 4.24 -25.62 -15.87
C ALA A 71 3.53 -24.46 -16.60
N GLY A 72 3.67 -23.23 -16.11
CA GLY A 72 3.01 -22.04 -16.66
C GLY A 72 1.57 -21.84 -16.15
N THR A 73 1.14 -22.58 -15.13
CA THR A 73 -0.18 -22.39 -14.52
C THR A 73 -0.23 -21.05 -13.80
N CYS A 74 -1.27 -20.25 -14.05
CA CYS A 74 -1.48 -18.96 -13.41
C CYS A 74 -2.17 -19.10 -12.05
N TYR A 75 -1.67 -18.36 -11.05
CA TYR A 75 -2.24 -18.27 -9.71
C TYR A 75 -2.44 -16.81 -9.30
N VAL A 76 -3.67 -16.47 -8.91
CA VAL A 76 -4.00 -15.15 -8.36
C VAL A 76 -4.24 -15.26 -6.87
N THR A 77 -3.52 -14.46 -6.10
CA THR A 77 -3.69 -14.33 -4.64
C THR A 77 -4.69 -13.22 -4.37
N GLU A 78 -5.73 -13.50 -3.59
CA GLU A 78 -6.79 -12.54 -3.31
C GLU A 78 -7.25 -12.49 -1.85
N SER A 79 -8.04 -11.45 -1.62
CA SER A 79 -8.62 -10.97 -0.38
C SER A 79 -7.65 -10.30 0.58
N GLY A 80 -6.65 -9.62 0.03
CA GLY A 80 -5.74 -8.77 0.80
C GLY A 80 -6.43 -7.69 1.66
N HIS A 81 -5.61 -6.83 2.25
CA HIS A 81 -5.93 -5.79 3.26
C HIS A 81 -7.42 -5.34 3.35
N LYS A 82 -8.01 -5.46 4.55
CA LYS A 82 -9.36 -4.95 4.93
C LYS A 82 -10.52 -5.44 4.03
N SER A 83 -10.54 -6.73 3.68
CA SER A 83 -11.67 -7.35 2.97
C SER A 83 -12.51 -8.25 3.90
N ASP A 84 -13.83 -8.26 3.72
CA ASP A 84 -14.74 -9.24 4.35
C ASP A 84 -14.81 -10.57 3.55
N SER A 85 -13.77 -10.87 2.76
CA SER A 85 -13.67 -12.06 1.91
C SER A 85 -12.59 -13.01 2.44
N PRO A 86 -12.76 -14.34 2.28
CA PRO A 86 -11.73 -15.29 2.68
C PRO A 86 -10.45 -15.14 1.86
N ALA A 87 -9.30 -15.23 2.53
CA ALA A 87 -7.97 -15.28 1.92
C ALA A 87 -7.81 -16.53 1.07
N ARG A 88 -7.57 -16.33 -0.23
CA ARG A 88 -7.50 -17.41 -1.21
C ARG A 88 -6.35 -17.23 -2.18
N ILE A 89 -5.82 -18.36 -2.64
CA ILE A 89 -5.02 -18.45 -3.86
C ILE A 89 -5.86 -19.24 -4.85
N LEU A 90 -6.11 -18.64 -6.00
CA LEU A 90 -6.95 -19.18 -7.06
C LEU A 90 -6.07 -19.61 -8.23
N LYS A 91 -6.26 -20.83 -8.73
CA LYS A 91 -5.77 -21.24 -10.04
C LYS A 91 -6.65 -20.60 -11.11
N VAL A 92 -6.03 -19.98 -12.12
CA VAL A 92 -6.71 -19.27 -13.20
C VAL A 92 -6.32 -19.88 -14.53
N ASP A 93 -7.30 -20.28 -15.31
CA ASP A 93 -7.11 -20.64 -16.72
C ASP A 93 -7.09 -19.34 -17.54
N THR A 94 -5.95 -19.04 -18.15
CA THR A 94 -5.70 -17.74 -18.81
C THR A 94 -6.38 -17.60 -20.17
N ASP A 95 -6.91 -18.68 -20.73
CA ASP A 95 -7.58 -18.68 -22.03
C ASP A 95 -9.10 -18.57 -21.87
N THR A 96 -9.65 -19.23 -20.87
CA THR A 96 -11.09 -19.26 -20.58
C THR A 96 -11.52 -18.27 -19.50
N GLY A 97 -10.58 -17.79 -18.68
CA GLY A 97 -10.87 -16.97 -17.51
C GLY A 97 -11.51 -17.74 -16.35
N SER A 98 -11.60 -19.07 -16.45
CA SER A 98 -12.15 -19.90 -15.38
C SER A 98 -11.21 -19.93 -14.16
N ARG A 99 -11.79 -20.07 -12.97
CA ARG A 99 -11.08 -19.94 -11.70
C ARG A 99 -11.48 -21.04 -10.74
N GLU A 100 -10.48 -21.61 -10.07
CA GLU A 100 -10.65 -22.65 -9.05
C GLU A 100 -9.89 -22.25 -7.79
N THR A 101 -10.48 -22.45 -6.62
CA THR A 101 -9.76 -22.24 -5.35
C THR A 101 -8.70 -23.31 -5.17
N TYR A 102 -7.43 -22.91 -5.19
CA TYR A 102 -6.30 -23.79 -4.95
C TYR A 102 -5.98 -23.88 -3.45
N LEU A 103 -6.00 -22.75 -2.75
CA LEU A 103 -5.82 -22.67 -1.30
C LEU A 103 -6.81 -21.65 -0.73
N GLN A 104 -7.39 -21.96 0.43
CA GLN A 104 -8.13 -21.01 1.26
C GLN A 104 -7.54 -21.05 2.67
N LEU A 105 -7.13 -19.88 3.18
CA LEU A 105 -6.64 -19.79 4.55
C LEU A 105 -7.80 -19.95 5.55
N PRO A 106 -7.61 -20.70 6.65
CA PRO A 106 -8.53 -20.70 7.78
C PRO A 106 -8.78 -19.28 8.31
N GLU A 107 -9.99 -19.00 8.80
CA GLU A 107 -10.34 -17.68 9.34
C GLU A 107 -9.43 -17.21 10.48
N SER A 108 -8.87 -18.14 11.24
CA SER A 108 -7.93 -17.86 12.32
C SER A 108 -6.57 -17.35 11.87
N ARG A 109 -6.24 -17.45 10.58
CA ARG A 109 -4.92 -17.11 10.01
C ARG A 109 -4.90 -15.78 9.26
N TRP A 110 -6.01 -15.05 9.26
CA TRP A 110 -6.04 -13.71 8.68
C TRP A 110 -6.64 -12.70 9.63
N THR A 111 -6.11 -11.49 9.56
CA THR A 111 -6.62 -10.32 10.28
C THR A 111 -7.10 -9.29 9.26
N GLU A 112 -7.93 -8.36 9.69
CA GLU A 112 -8.39 -7.26 8.81
C GLU A 112 -7.22 -6.38 8.30
N THR A 113 -6.02 -6.45 8.89
CA THR A 113 -4.86 -5.62 8.50
C THR A 113 -3.98 -6.24 7.40
N GLY A 114 -4.34 -7.42 6.84
CA GLY A 114 -3.65 -7.98 5.66
C GLY A 114 -3.72 -9.50 5.52
N ALA A 115 -4.75 -10.07 4.90
CA ALA A 115 -5.00 -11.51 4.95
C ALA A 115 -4.05 -12.40 4.13
N LEU A 116 -3.74 -11.98 2.92
CA LEU A 116 -2.73 -12.57 2.02
C LEU A 116 -2.16 -11.43 1.20
N THR A 117 -0.85 -11.40 1.07
CA THR A 117 -0.15 -10.27 0.43
C THR A 117 0.58 -10.72 -0.81
N GLY A 118 0.95 -12.00 -0.92
CA GLY A 118 1.40 -12.59 -2.17
C GLY A 118 1.87 -14.02 -2.06
N ALA A 119 2.28 -14.57 -3.19
CA ALA A 119 2.73 -15.95 -3.30
C ALA A 119 3.75 -16.14 -4.42
N THR A 120 4.62 -17.13 -4.29
CA THR A 120 5.60 -17.52 -5.31
C THR A 120 5.79 -19.03 -5.34
N TRP A 121 6.18 -19.56 -6.50
CA TRP A 121 6.50 -20.97 -6.67
C TRP A 121 8.00 -21.20 -6.67
N HIS A 122 8.42 -22.23 -5.96
CA HIS A 122 9.81 -22.67 -5.95
C HIS A 122 9.88 -24.18 -5.78
N GLU A 123 10.61 -24.87 -6.65
CA GLU A 123 10.82 -26.33 -6.60
C GLU A 123 9.52 -27.13 -6.38
N GLY A 124 8.46 -26.75 -7.11
CA GLY A 124 7.15 -27.41 -7.03
C GLY A 124 6.38 -27.17 -5.73
N ARG A 125 6.79 -26.19 -4.92
CA ARG A 125 6.10 -25.78 -3.69
C ARG A 125 5.64 -24.33 -3.77
N LEU A 126 4.47 -24.08 -3.20
CA LEU A 126 3.87 -22.75 -3.12
C LEU A 126 4.25 -22.10 -1.79
N TYR A 127 4.93 -20.95 -1.87
CA TYR A 127 5.26 -20.08 -0.76
C TYR A 127 4.32 -18.89 -0.76
N PHE A 128 3.88 -18.43 0.40
CA PHE A 128 2.98 -17.29 0.50
C PHE A 128 3.18 -16.54 1.81
N VAL A 129 2.75 -15.28 1.81
CA VAL A 129 2.87 -14.37 2.95
C VAL A 129 1.50 -13.84 3.32
N ASN A 130 1.21 -13.81 4.62
CA ASN A 130 0.06 -13.12 5.22
C ASN A 130 0.57 -11.93 6.07
N THR A 131 -0.30 -11.38 6.94
CA THR A 131 0.00 -10.19 7.76
C THR A 131 1.37 -10.24 8.42
N ASP A 132 1.70 -11.36 9.06
CA ASP A 132 2.79 -11.50 10.02
C ASP A 132 3.61 -12.80 9.85
N THR A 133 3.29 -13.61 8.84
CA THR A 133 3.82 -14.96 8.69
C THR A 133 4.16 -15.28 7.23
N VAL A 134 5.32 -15.91 7.04
CA VAL A 134 5.73 -16.56 5.80
C VAL A 134 5.45 -18.05 5.96
N SER A 135 4.70 -18.62 5.03
CA SER A 135 4.27 -20.01 5.05
C SER A 135 4.53 -20.69 3.71
N ARG A 136 4.47 -22.02 3.71
CA ARG A 136 4.52 -22.85 2.52
C ARG A 136 3.42 -23.89 2.54
N LEU A 137 2.91 -24.27 1.38
CA LEU A 137 2.04 -25.43 1.24
C LEU A 137 2.88 -26.71 1.18
N GLY A 138 2.71 -27.58 2.17
CA GLY A 138 3.30 -28.91 2.26
C GLY A 138 2.77 -29.85 1.18
N ALA A 139 3.51 -30.92 0.92
CA ALA A 139 3.15 -31.93 -0.09
C ALA A 139 1.86 -32.70 0.25
N ASP A 140 1.48 -32.71 1.53
CA ASP A 140 0.23 -33.26 2.07
C ASP A 140 -0.94 -32.26 2.00
N GLY A 141 -0.72 -31.06 1.44
CA GLY A 141 -1.69 -29.98 1.36
C GLY A 141 -1.86 -29.19 2.66
N GLN A 142 -1.02 -29.43 3.68
CA GLN A 142 -1.05 -28.66 4.92
C GLN A 142 -0.23 -27.37 4.83
N ILE A 143 -0.59 -26.38 5.63
CA ILE A 143 0.18 -25.14 5.73
C ILE A 143 1.29 -25.31 6.76
N GLU A 144 2.53 -25.08 6.33
CA GLU A 144 3.73 -25.06 7.17
C GLU A 144 4.19 -23.61 7.37
N ASP A 145 4.28 -23.15 8.61
CA ASP A 145 4.79 -21.81 8.92
C ASP A 145 6.31 -21.84 9.00
N LEU A 146 6.96 -20.96 8.23
CA LEU A 146 8.41 -20.88 8.13
C LEU A 146 8.95 -19.76 9.03
N VAL A 147 8.32 -18.59 8.97
CA VAL A 147 8.71 -17.41 9.76
C VAL A 147 7.44 -16.76 10.30
N THR A 148 7.28 -16.71 11.62
CA THR A 148 6.09 -16.16 12.29
C THR A 148 6.40 -14.90 13.10
N GLY A 149 5.38 -14.13 13.45
CA GLY A 149 5.51 -12.99 14.37
C GLY A 149 6.31 -11.83 13.78
N LEU A 150 6.13 -11.57 12.49
CA LEU A 150 6.62 -10.36 11.83
C LEU A 150 5.74 -9.16 12.24
N PRO A 151 6.31 -7.94 12.39
CA PRO A 151 5.58 -6.75 12.81
C PRO A 151 4.72 -6.15 11.68
N GLY A 152 3.70 -6.88 11.24
CA GLY A 152 2.85 -6.51 10.10
C GLY A 152 1.40 -6.14 10.45
N HIS A 153 1.07 -5.97 11.74
CA HIS A 153 -0.29 -5.67 12.19
C HIS A 153 -0.65 -4.17 12.12
N GLY A 154 0.28 -3.31 11.69
CA GLY A 154 0.13 -1.86 11.69
C GLY A 154 -0.44 -1.27 10.39
N ASP A 155 0.12 -0.13 9.99
CA ASP A 155 -0.20 0.56 8.74
C ASP A 155 0.15 -0.30 7.51
N HIS A 156 1.24 -1.06 7.60
CA HIS A 156 1.73 -1.94 6.56
C HIS A 156 1.97 -3.36 7.11
N GLN A 157 2.04 -4.31 6.19
CA GLN A 157 2.14 -5.74 6.48
C GLN A 157 3.41 -6.35 5.88
N ALA A 158 3.66 -7.64 6.13
CA ALA A 158 4.64 -8.39 5.35
C ALA A 158 4.17 -8.55 3.90
N ASN A 159 5.05 -8.30 2.93
CA ASN A 159 4.73 -8.23 1.51
C ASN A 159 5.35 -9.38 0.71
N HIS A 160 5.01 -9.42 -0.58
CA HIS A 160 5.29 -10.48 -1.56
C HIS A 160 6.59 -11.27 -1.36
N PRO A 161 6.51 -12.62 -1.29
CA PRO A 161 7.69 -13.47 -1.31
C PRO A 161 8.27 -13.60 -2.72
N LEU A 162 9.59 -13.68 -2.81
CA LEU A 162 10.37 -13.82 -4.04
C LEU A 162 11.53 -14.79 -3.79
N ILE A 163 11.89 -15.60 -4.78
CA ILE A 163 13.12 -16.39 -4.72
C ILE A 163 14.26 -15.63 -5.39
N GLY A 164 15.36 -15.48 -4.69
CA GLY A 164 16.58 -14.89 -5.21
C GLY A 164 17.39 -15.84 -6.09
N PRO A 165 18.34 -15.30 -6.88
CA PRO A 165 19.25 -16.11 -7.69
C PRO A 165 20.17 -17.01 -6.83
N ASP A 166 20.27 -16.73 -5.54
CA ASP A 166 20.95 -17.55 -4.52
C ASP A 166 20.09 -18.69 -3.97
N GLY A 167 18.85 -18.83 -4.45
CA GLY A 167 17.90 -19.85 -3.99
C GLY A 167 17.23 -19.52 -2.65
N ARG A 168 17.42 -18.31 -2.11
CA ARG A 168 16.82 -17.90 -0.82
C ARG A 168 15.49 -17.19 -1.02
N LEU A 169 14.65 -17.23 0.01
CA LEU A 169 13.33 -16.61 0.03
C LEU A 169 13.43 -15.20 0.62
N TYR A 170 13.10 -14.19 -0.19
CA TYR A 170 13.09 -12.78 0.14
C TYR A 170 11.67 -12.27 0.32
N PHE A 171 11.45 -11.33 1.24
CA PHE A 171 10.17 -10.67 1.45
C PHE A 171 10.36 -9.32 2.17
N GLY A 172 9.47 -8.37 1.89
CA GLY A 172 9.44 -7.08 2.58
C GLY A 172 8.59 -7.16 3.84
N VAL A 173 8.92 -6.36 4.85
CA VAL A 173 8.09 -6.12 6.03
C VAL A 173 7.92 -4.61 6.17
N GLY A 174 6.71 -4.11 5.95
CA GLY A 174 6.43 -2.68 6.08
C GLY A 174 6.46 -2.19 7.52
N SER A 175 6.47 -0.88 7.69
CA SER A 175 6.42 -0.20 8.98
C SER A 175 5.04 -0.35 9.63
N VAL A 176 5.04 -0.43 10.95
CA VAL A 176 3.81 -0.42 11.75
C VAL A 176 3.17 0.96 11.71
N THR A 177 3.96 2.02 11.60
CA THR A 177 3.45 3.41 11.60
C THR A 177 3.84 4.17 10.35
N ASN A 178 3.24 5.35 10.15
CA ASN A 178 3.59 6.24 9.04
C ASN A 178 5.03 6.78 9.13
N SER A 179 5.49 7.11 10.34
CA SER A 179 6.74 7.90 10.55
C SER A 179 7.45 7.67 11.89
N GLY A 180 7.32 6.47 12.47
CA GLY A 180 8.12 6.00 13.61
C GLY A 180 7.49 6.19 14.99
N ILE A 181 6.31 6.81 15.08
CA ILE A 181 5.57 7.06 16.33
C ILE A 181 4.15 6.55 16.18
N VAL A 182 3.69 5.77 17.16
CA VAL A 182 2.28 5.33 17.23
C VAL A 182 1.41 6.51 17.67
N GLY A 183 0.52 6.96 16.78
CA GLY A 183 -0.33 8.13 16.97
C GLY A 183 -1.82 7.82 16.98
N ALA A 184 -2.63 8.85 17.23
CA ALA A 184 -4.09 8.74 17.14
C ALA A 184 -4.58 8.46 15.70
N ASP A 185 -3.80 8.82 14.68
CA ASP A 185 -4.08 8.51 13.28
C ASP A 185 -4.14 7.00 13.01
N ASN A 186 -3.32 6.21 13.71
CA ASN A 186 -3.33 4.74 13.61
C ASN A 186 -4.63 4.10 14.11
N TYR A 187 -5.34 4.77 15.02
CA TYR A 187 -6.71 4.38 15.41
C TYR A 187 -7.69 4.59 14.27
N ALA A 188 -7.59 5.71 13.53
CA ALA A 188 -8.42 5.96 12.35
C ALA A 188 -8.07 5.03 11.17
N TYR A 189 -6.81 4.60 11.09
CA TYR A 189 -6.37 3.58 10.14
C TYR A 189 -6.83 2.16 10.53
N GLY A 190 -7.39 2.01 11.73
CA GLY A 190 -8.22 0.88 12.15
C GLY A 190 -7.47 -0.26 12.84
N TRP A 191 -6.19 -0.13 13.17
CA TRP A 191 -5.44 -1.22 13.82
C TRP A 191 -5.16 -1.00 15.30
N LEU A 192 -5.01 0.25 15.76
CA LEU A 192 -4.53 0.53 17.12
C LEU A 192 -5.45 0.01 18.24
N ASP A 193 -6.76 -0.01 18.04
CA ASP A 193 -7.70 -0.54 19.04
C ASP A 193 -7.65 -2.07 19.16
N ARG A 194 -7.12 -2.75 18.15
CA ARG A 194 -6.95 -4.21 18.11
C ARG A 194 -5.57 -4.65 18.58
N PHE A 195 -4.55 -3.88 18.21
CA PHE A 195 -3.15 -4.17 18.51
C PHE A 195 -2.50 -3.00 19.27
N PRO A 196 -2.93 -2.74 20.53
CA PRO A 196 -2.50 -1.56 21.28
C PRO A 196 -1.03 -1.58 21.71
N LEU A 197 -0.39 -2.74 21.63
CA LEU A 197 1.03 -2.93 21.96
C LEU A 197 1.94 -2.91 20.73
N GLU A 198 1.37 -2.86 19.52
CA GLU A 198 2.15 -2.88 18.29
C GLU A 198 2.88 -1.54 18.11
N CYS A 199 4.16 -1.62 17.73
CA CYS A 199 4.99 -0.47 17.38
C CYS A 199 6.10 -0.93 16.43
N ASP A 200 6.78 0.02 15.79
CA ASP A 200 7.88 -0.31 14.89
C ASP A 200 9.05 -0.98 15.63
N VAL A 201 9.71 -1.92 14.94
CA VAL A 201 10.84 -2.69 15.46
C VAL A 201 12.04 -2.47 14.54
N PRO A 202 13.13 -1.83 15.00
CA PRO A 202 14.29 -1.57 14.15
C PRO A 202 15.11 -2.85 13.94
N ALA A 203 15.85 -2.92 12.83
CA ALA A 203 16.73 -4.07 12.52
C ALA A 203 17.99 -4.10 13.40
N HIS A 204 18.49 -2.94 13.78
CA HIS A 204 19.64 -2.76 14.67
C HIS A 204 19.29 -1.84 15.83
N ASP A 205 20.14 -1.83 16.85
CA ASP A 205 19.98 -0.92 17.99
C ASP A 205 19.97 0.53 17.49
N VAL A 206 18.94 1.28 17.90
CA VAL A 206 18.84 2.71 17.59
C VAL A 206 18.83 3.53 18.87
N ARG A 207 19.56 4.64 18.88
CA ARG A 207 19.54 5.61 19.97
C ARG A 207 18.53 6.70 19.65
N LEU A 208 17.64 7.01 20.60
CA LEU A 208 16.60 8.02 20.42
C LEU A 208 17.00 9.39 20.98
N VAL A 209 16.48 10.44 20.35
CA VAL A 209 16.50 11.81 20.90
C VAL A 209 15.61 11.93 22.15
N GLY A 210 14.64 11.02 22.32
CA GLY A 210 13.68 11.05 23.44
C GLY A 210 12.50 12.00 23.21
N ARG A 211 12.12 12.21 21.94
CA ARG A 211 10.98 13.04 21.56
C ARG A 211 9.67 12.30 21.83
N ASN A 212 8.69 13.00 22.40
CA ASN A 212 7.37 12.46 22.72
C ASN A 212 6.25 13.40 22.27
N GLU A 213 5.41 12.89 21.37
CA GLU A 213 4.27 13.59 20.78
C GLU A 213 2.99 13.40 21.60
N ALA A 214 2.16 14.43 21.68
CA ALA A 214 0.95 14.43 22.50
C ALA A 214 -0.32 14.14 21.69
N TYR A 215 -1.12 13.18 22.16
CA TYR A 215 -2.36 12.75 21.52
C TYR A 215 -3.52 12.71 22.53
N GLN A 216 -4.76 12.90 22.09
CA GLN A 216 -5.89 12.52 22.94
C GLN A 216 -5.89 11.01 23.13
N ASN A 217 -6.28 10.54 24.32
CA ASN A 217 -6.25 9.13 24.65
C ASN A 217 -7.36 8.35 23.91
N VAL A 218 -7.06 7.93 22.67
CA VAL A 218 -7.96 7.14 21.82
C VAL A 218 -8.15 5.71 22.31
N LEU A 219 -7.37 5.23 23.28
CA LEU A 219 -7.62 3.93 23.93
C LEU A 219 -8.37 4.04 25.27
N GLY A 220 -8.35 5.22 25.92
CA GLY A 220 -8.95 5.46 27.24
C GLY A 220 -9.97 6.61 27.27
N ASP A 221 -9.78 7.60 28.13
CA ASP A 221 -10.65 8.79 28.18
C ASP A 221 -10.21 9.85 27.16
N LEU A 222 -11.07 10.17 26.18
CA LEU A 222 -10.81 11.21 25.17
C LEU A 222 -10.60 12.62 25.72
N LYS A 223 -10.88 12.87 27.00
CA LYS A 223 -10.57 14.14 27.67
C LYS A 223 -9.12 14.20 28.19
N GLN A 224 -8.43 13.07 28.24
CA GLN A 224 -7.05 12.96 28.68
C GLN A 224 -6.11 13.00 27.50
N THR A 225 -4.95 13.62 27.71
CA THR A 225 -3.83 13.59 26.78
C THR A 225 -2.81 12.56 27.25
N VAL A 226 -2.31 11.75 26.32
CA VAL A 226 -1.18 10.85 26.52
C VAL A 226 -0.03 11.28 25.61
N ARG A 227 1.17 10.84 25.91
CA ARG A 227 2.36 11.11 25.11
C ARG A 227 2.97 9.81 24.62
N THR A 228 3.41 9.80 23.36
CA THR A 228 4.03 8.61 22.75
C THR A 228 5.38 8.99 22.15
N GLY A 229 6.40 8.18 22.43
CA GLY A 229 7.73 8.28 21.82
C GLY A 229 7.90 7.41 20.57
N ALA A 230 9.09 7.46 19.99
CA ALA A 230 9.42 6.64 18.82
C ALA A 230 9.63 5.17 19.18
N PHE A 231 9.22 4.25 18.30
CA PHE A 231 9.43 2.80 18.43
C PHE A 231 8.92 2.19 19.76
N VAL A 232 7.89 2.79 20.35
CA VAL A 232 7.23 2.28 21.57
C VAL A 232 5.71 2.30 21.43
N PRO A 233 4.98 1.47 22.20
CA PRO A 233 3.52 1.42 22.14
C PRO A 233 2.85 2.76 22.48
N PHE A 234 1.63 2.95 21.97
CA PHE A 234 0.84 4.15 22.20
C PHE A 234 0.73 4.53 23.68
N GLY A 235 1.01 5.79 24.01
CA GLY A 235 0.98 6.31 25.38
C GLY A 235 2.23 5.98 26.21
N THR A 236 3.28 5.45 25.58
CA THR A 236 4.59 5.21 26.23
C THR A 236 5.57 6.30 25.84
N GLU A 237 6.21 6.95 26.82
CA GLU A 237 7.24 7.95 26.57
C GLU A 237 8.64 7.32 26.49
N THR A 238 9.48 7.92 25.67
CA THR A 238 10.91 7.62 25.55
C THR A 238 11.75 8.73 26.19
N THR A 239 13.02 8.47 26.46
CA THR A 239 13.96 9.42 27.07
C THR A 239 15.18 9.67 26.21
N PRO A 240 15.85 10.84 26.33
CA PRO A 240 17.05 11.12 25.55
C PRO A 240 18.15 10.10 25.77
N GLY A 241 18.73 9.58 24.69
CA GLY A 241 19.79 8.58 24.73
C GLY A 241 19.31 7.16 24.98
N GLN A 242 17.99 6.94 25.17
CA GLN A 242 17.40 5.61 25.26
C GLN A 242 17.73 4.79 24.01
N VAL A 243 18.14 3.55 24.22
CA VAL A 243 18.39 2.58 23.14
C VAL A 243 17.15 1.70 22.99
N ILE A 244 16.66 1.59 21.76
CA ILE A 244 15.67 0.59 21.37
C ILE A 244 16.45 -0.57 20.74
N PRO A 245 16.33 -1.80 21.28
CA PRO A 245 17.08 -2.93 20.78
C PRO A 245 16.60 -3.34 19.37
N GLY A 246 17.54 -3.70 18.52
CA GLY A 246 17.26 -4.25 17.20
C GLY A 246 16.74 -5.68 17.24
N SER A 247 16.04 -6.09 16.19
CA SER A 247 15.58 -7.46 15.98
C SER A 247 15.64 -7.82 14.50
N VAL A 248 16.01 -9.06 14.17
CA VAL A 248 15.92 -9.57 12.79
C VAL A 248 14.49 -9.54 12.26
N LYS A 249 13.49 -9.76 13.13
CA LYS A 249 12.07 -9.58 12.78
C LYS A 249 11.70 -8.11 12.91
N SER A 250 12.28 -7.28 12.06
CA SER A 250 12.10 -5.83 12.03
C SER A 250 11.00 -5.39 11.09
N SER A 251 10.39 -4.24 11.41
CA SER A 251 9.53 -3.50 10.47
C SER A 251 10.39 -2.60 9.58
N GLY A 252 9.83 -2.14 8.46
CA GLY A 252 10.55 -1.27 7.53
C GLY A 252 11.82 -1.89 6.95
N SER A 253 11.76 -3.19 6.61
CA SER A 253 12.93 -3.98 6.22
C SER A 253 12.65 -4.98 5.11
N ILE A 254 13.71 -5.43 4.46
CA ILE A 254 13.70 -6.58 3.55
C ILE A 254 14.44 -7.70 4.27
N LEU A 255 13.79 -8.85 4.40
CA LEU A 255 14.35 -10.02 5.06
C LEU A 255 14.58 -11.13 4.03
N ARG A 256 15.52 -12.03 4.33
CA ARG A 256 15.66 -13.30 3.60
C ARG A 256 15.87 -14.48 4.53
N CYS A 257 15.42 -15.66 4.13
CA CYS A 257 15.68 -16.92 4.81
C CYS A 257 15.90 -18.06 3.80
N ASN A 258 16.35 -19.22 4.27
CA ASN A 258 16.33 -20.43 3.46
C ASN A 258 14.87 -20.84 3.16
N PRO A 259 14.59 -21.59 2.08
CA PRO A 259 13.24 -22.04 1.73
C PRO A 259 12.55 -22.96 2.76
N ASP A 260 13.21 -23.30 3.86
CA ASP A 260 12.65 -24.00 5.03
C ASP A 260 12.44 -23.09 6.26
N GLY A 261 12.71 -21.79 6.13
CA GLY A 261 12.57 -20.79 7.19
C GLY A 261 13.82 -20.59 8.06
N THR A 262 14.87 -21.41 7.89
CA THR A 262 16.12 -21.26 8.64
C THR A 262 16.96 -20.08 8.13
N ASP A 263 17.97 -19.67 8.90
CA ASP A 263 18.88 -18.57 8.57
C ASP A 263 18.16 -17.28 8.16
N LEU A 264 17.15 -16.88 8.93
CA LEU A 264 16.48 -15.59 8.75
C LEU A 264 17.46 -14.45 9.06
N GLU A 265 17.58 -13.51 8.13
CA GLU A 265 18.44 -12.34 8.29
C GLU A 265 17.89 -11.09 7.60
N VAL A 266 18.42 -9.94 8.01
CA VAL A 266 18.09 -8.63 7.44
C VAL A 266 18.95 -8.38 6.22
N VAL A 267 18.31 -8.10 5.08
CA VAL A 267 18.99 -7.71 3.83
C VAL A 267 19.19 -6.20 3.80
N ALA A 268 18.16 -5.43 4.11
CA ALA A 268 18.17 -3.97 4.16
C ALA A 268 17.08 -3.48 5.12
N TRP A 269 17.22 -2.27 5.64
CA TRP A 269 16.29 -1.69 6.61
C TRP A 269 16.26 -0.16 6.52
N GLY A 270 15.44 0.49 7.35
CA GLY A 270 15.22 1.93 7.22
C GLY A 270 14.38 2.28 6.00
N LEU A 271 13.50 1.37 5.60
CA LEU A 271 12.45 1.58 4.61
C LEU A 271 11.12 1.82 5.35
N ARG A 272 10.13 2.43 4.71
CA ARG A 272 8.76 2.54 5.23
C ARG A 272 7.94 1.31 4.84
N ASN A 273 7.80 1.00 3.56
CA ASN A 273 7.02 -0.14 3.09
C ASN A 273 7.60 -0.70 1.78
N PRO A 274 8.62 -1.58 1.86
CA PRO A 274 9.13 -2.28 0.69
C PRO A 274 8.06 -3.26 0.22
N TYR A 275 7.27 -2.86 -0.78
CA TYR A 275 6.03 -3.54 -1.16
C TYR A 275 6.26 -4.61 -2.22
N GLY A 276 6.89 -4.23 -3.32
CA GLY A 276 7.25 -5.13 -4.41
C GLY A 276 8.75 -5.37 -4.41
N LEU A 277 9.17 -6.61 -4.63
CA LEU A 277 10.57 -6.99 -4.80
C LEU A 277 10.74 -7.69 -6.15
N ALA A 278 11.82 -7.38 -6.85
CA ALA A 278 12.22 -8.13 -8.04
C ALA A 278 13.73 -8.08 -8.25
N PHE A 279 14.28 -9.20 -8.75
CA PHE A 279 15.63 -9.21 -9.27
C PHE A 279 15.64 -8.83 -10.75
N ASP A 280 16.52 -7.91 -11.11
CA ASP A 280 16.78 -7.58 -12.51
C ASP A 280 17.50 -8.75 -13.23
N PRO A 281 17.70 -8.69 -14.56
CA PRO A 281 18.39 -9.76 -15.28
C PRO A 281 19.85 -9.99 -14.85
N SER A 282 20.49 -9.02 -14.21
CA SER A 282 21.86 -9.13 -13.70
C SER A 282 21.93 -9.67 -12.27
N GLY A 283 20.79 -9.90 -11.61
CA GLY A 283 20.71 -10.40 -10.24
C GLY A 283 20.75 -9.30 -9.18
N ARG A 284 20.54 -8.04 -9.55
CA ARG A 284 20.43 -6.93 -8.59
C ARG A 284 19.00 -6.86 -8.05
N LEU A 285 18.86 -6.70 -6.74
CA LEU A 285 17.55 -6.59 -6.08
C LEU A 285 17.02 -5.16 -6.17
N PHE A 286 15.76 -5.01 -6.57
CA PHE A 286 15.04 -3.75 -6.56
C PHE A 286 13.79 -3.86 -5.69
N ALA A 287 13.46 -2.76 -5.01
CA ALA A 287 12.23 -2.66 -4.22
C ALA A 287 11.45 -1.40 -4.59
N THR A 288 10.13 -1.55 -4.75
CA THR A 288 9.22 -0.41 -4.69
C THR A 288 8.94 -0.06 -3.24
N GLU A 289 8.87 1.24 -2.98
CA GLU A 289 8.82 1.79 -1.64
C GLU A 289 7.71 2.85 -1.57
N HIS A 290 6.79 2.71 -0.60
CA HIS A 290 5.73 3.72 -0.42
C HIS A 290 6.21 4.89 0.42
N GLY A 291 6.02 6.10 -0.10
CA GLY A 291 6.31 7.35 0.62
C GLY A 291 5.40 7.57 1.83
N MET A 292 5.82 8.44 2.73
CA MET A 292 5.06 8.90 3.90
C MET A 292 3.79 9.65 3.50
N ASP A 293 2.72 9.38 4.24
CA ASP A 293 1.47 10.12 4.10
C ASP A 293 1.56 11.48 4.80
N ALA A 294 0.71 12.42 4.37
CA ALA A 294 0.54 13.73 4.98
C ALA A 294 -0.24 13.66 6.30
N ARG A 295 0.29 12.89 7.27
CA ARG A 295 -0.26 12.60 8.59
C ARG A 295 0.60 13.19 9.71
N ASN A 296 1.02 12.37 10.67
CA ASN A 296 1.98 12.74 11.71
C ASN A 296 3.33 13.14 11.09
N ARG A 297 4.05 13.99 11.80
CA ARG A 297 5.28 14.65 11.34
C ARG A 297 5.17 15.51 10.07
N HIS A 298 3.99 15.69 9.46
CA HIS A 298 3.79 16.67 8.38
C HIS A 298 4.76 16.52 7.18
N VAL A 299 5.07 15.28 6.80
CA VAL A 299 5.76 14.99 5.54
C VAL A 299 4.74 15.09 4.42
N ILE A 300 5.02 15.89 3.39
CA ILE A 300 4.04 16.22 2.35
C ILE A 300 4.68 16.03 1.00
N ASN A 301 3.95 15.40 0.09
CA ASN A 301 4.41 15.08 -1.27
C ASN A 301 5.67 14.20 -1.28
N ASP A 302 5.81 13.32 -0.29
CA ASP A 302 6.79 12.25 -0.37
C ASP A 302 6.46 11.37 -1.58
N PRO A 303 7.35 11.24 -2.58
CA PRO A 303 7.11 10.35 -3.69
C PRO A 303 7.13 8.88 -3.22
N ASP A 304 6.52 8.02 -4.01
CA ASP A 304 6.89 6.60 -3.94
C ASP A 304 8.17 6.41 -4.75
N ASP A 305 9.01 5.45 -4.37
CA ASP A 305 10.34 5.29 -4.94
C ASP A 305 10.58 3.87 -5.46
N LEU A 306 11.51 3.76 -6.40
CA LEU A 306 12.16 2.49 -6.74
C LEU A 306 13.61 2.57 -6.25
N TYR A 307 14.00 1.66 -5.36
CA TYR A 307 15.38 1.56 -4.87
C TYR A 307 16.10 0.36 -5.47
N GLU A 308 17.37 0.56 -5.80
CA GLU A 308 18.33 -0.55 -5.90
C GLU A 308 18.76 -0.91 -4.47
N ILE A 309 18.57 -2.18 -4.10
CA ILE A 309 18.80 -2.67 -2.75
C ILE A 309 20.24 -3.14 -2.58
N GLN A 310 20.93 -2.54 -1.62
CA GLN A 310 22.29 -2.86 -1.21
C GLN A 310 22.22 -3.64 0.10
N GLU A 311 22.88 -4.81 0.14
CA GLU A 311 22.91 -5.65 1.34
C GLU A 311 23.58 -4.90 2.51
N GLY A 312 22.93 -4.91 3.67
CA GLY A 312 23.31 -4.15 4.87
C GLY A 312 22.91 -2.66 4.85
N GLY A 313 22.29 -2.17 3.77
CA GLY A 313 21.94 -0.76 3.62
C GLY A 313 20.85 -0.28 4.59
N TRP A 314 21.04 0.94 5.12
CA TRP A 314 20.02 1.72 5.82
C TRP A 314 19.48 2.81 4.89
N TYR A 315 18.16 2.81 4.65
CA TYR A 315 17.51 3.67 3.65
C TYR A 315 16.84 4.91 4.23
N GLY A 316 17.10 5.19 5.52
CA GLY A 316 16.85 6.50 6.10
C GLY A 316 15.56 6.66 6.92
N TRP A 317 14.53 5.85 6.70
CA TRP A 317 13.32 5.89 7.54
C TRP A 317 13.68 5.60 9.01
N PRO A 318 13.13 6.35 9.99
CA PRO A 318 12.01 7.28 9.89
C PRO A 318 12.40 8.75 9.69
N ASP A 319 13.68 9.10 9.62
CA ASP A 319 14.15 10.50 9.64
C ASP A 319 14.55 11.05 8.27
N PHE A 320 14.53 10.20 7.25
CA PHE A 320 14.68 10.57 5.85
C PHE A 320 13.54 9.97 5.04
N ALA A 321 13.27 10.61 3.92
CA ALA A 321 12.42 10.11 2.85
C ALA A 321 13.09 10.44 1.51
N SER A 322 13.05 9.52 0.55
CA SER A 322 13.74 9.68 -0.75
C SER A 322 15.21 10.09 -0.66
N GLY A 323 15.93 9.62 0.36
CA GLY A 323 17.34 10.01 0.63
C GLY A 323 17.54 11.42 1.19
N VAL A 324 16.46 12.15 1.52
CA VAL A 324 16.50 13.53 2.04
C VAL A 324 16.02 13.56 3.49
N ARG A 325 16.81 14.15 4.38
CA ARG A 325 16.44 14.34 5.79
C ARG A 325 15.14 15.13 5.91
N LEU A 326 14.25 14.72 6.82
CA LEU A 326 12.95 15.38 7.00
C LEU A 326 13.05 16.81 7.56
N ASP A 327 14.16 17.15 8.23
CA ASP A 327 14.45 18.51 8.71
C ASP A 327 15.06 19.44 7.65
N ASP A 328 15.32 18.93 6.43
CA ASP A 328 15.79 19.72 5.29
C ASP A 328 14.70 20.67 4.72
N ALA A 329 15.14 21.79 4.13
CA ALA A 329 14.28 22.78 3.50
C ALA A 329 13.52 22.26 2.27
N TYR A 330 13.97 21.16 1.66
CA TYR A 330 13.26 20.43 0.60
C TYR A 330 11.81 20.13 1.00
N TRP A 331 11.59 19.77 2.26
CA TRP A 331 10.26 19.46 2.78
C TRP A 331 9.46 20.71 3.18
N GLY A 332 10.00 21.92 3.01
CA GLY A 332 9.42 23.20 3.45
C GLY A 332 10.15 23.79 4.67
N ASP A 333 9.64 24.92 5.20
CA ASP A 333 10.33 25.76 6.19
C ASP A 333 10.80 25.00 7.47
N GLY A 334 12.03 24.47 7.41
CA GLY A 334 12.93 24.22 8.55
C GLY A 334 12.52 23.15 9.56
N GLY A 335 11.89 22.06 9.13
CA GLY A 335 11.75 20.87 9.97
C GLY A 335 10.78 20.98 11.16
N GLN A 336 9.95 22.03 11.28
CA GLN A 336 8.96 22.13 12.37
C GLN A 336 7.95 20.97 12.29
N GLY A 337 7.98 20.08 13.29
CA GLY A 337 7.20 18.85 13.33
C GLY A 337 7.88 17.65 12.66
N ARG A 338 9.05 17.83 12.03
CA ARG A 338 9.83 16.81 11.33
C ARG A 338 11.19 16.54 11.95
N GLU A 339 11.52 17.18 13.05
CA GLU A 339 12.80 17.01 13.73
C GLU A 339 13.09 15.53 14.02
N PRO A 340 14.37 15.09 13.95
CA PRO A 340 14.76 13.69 14.04
C PRO A 340 14.25 12.97 15.28
N LEU A 341 13.99 11.67 15.13
CA LEU A 341 13.68 10.74 16.21
C LEU A 341 14.94 10.01 16.69
N LEU A 342 15.87 9.74 15.79
CA LEU A 342 17.15 9.12 16.06
C LEU A 342 18.18 10.16 16.49
N ALA A 343 18.92 9.86 17.56
CA ALA A 343 20.01 10.69 18.06
C ALA A 343 21.28 10.53 17.22
N GLU A 344 21.44 9.37 16.60
CA GLU A 344 22.55 9.00 15.72
C GLU A 344 21.95 8.23 14.53
N HIS A 345 22.25 8.66 13.31
CA HIS A 345 21.83 7.93 12.11
C HIS A 345 22.87 6.85 11.77
N PRO A 346 22.44 5.63 11.37
CA PRO A 346 23.35 4.60 10.85
C PRO A 346 24.18 5.08 9.64
N ASP A 347 23.57 5.91 8.78
CA ASP A 347 24.21 6.60 7.66
C ASP A 347 23.66 8.03 7.57
N GLU A 348 24.51 9.05 7.51
CA GLU A 348 24.03 10.44 7.35
C GLU A 348 23.63 10.78 5.91
N HIS A 349 23.95 9.91 4.95
CA HIS A 349 23.64 10.06 3.52
C HIS A 349 23.10 8.74 2.95
N PRO A 350 21.95 8.26 3.45
CA PRO A 350 21.37 6.99 2.99
C PRO A 350 21.15 7.01 1.47
N PRO A 351 21.11 5.83 0.81
CA PRO A 351 20.97 5.75 -0.64
C PRO A 351 19.78 6.56 -1.16
N ALA A 352 19.99 7.28 -2.27
CA ALA A 352 18.92 7.95 -2.99
C ALA A 352 18.13 6.97 -3.87
N PRO A 353 16.85 7.27 -4.19
CA PRO A 353 16.06 6.47 -5.12
C PRO A 353 16.74 6.27 -6.47
N PHE A 354 16.54 5.10 -7.08
CA PHE A 354 16.93 4.85 -8.47
C PHE A 354 16.07 5.70 -9.42
N VAL A 355 14.76 5.74 -9.16
CA VAL A 355 13.78 6.68 -9.72
C VAL A 355 12.68 6.95 -8.70
N SER A 356 12.01 8.08 -8.82
CA SER A 356 10.83 8.44 -8.03
C SER A 356 9.58 8.48 -8.89
N PHE A 357 8.44 8.08 -8.32
CA PHE A 357 7.11 8.15 -8.90
C PHE A 357 6.37 9.40 -8.42
N GLN A 358 5.13 9.58 -8.89
CA GLN A 358 4.28 10.65 -8.35
C GLN A 358 3.95 10.37 -6.88
N PRO A 359 3.87 11.40 -6.03
CA PRO A 359 3.40 11.23 -4.65
C PRO A 359 2.06 10.51 -4.58
N HIS A 360 1.95 9.59 -3.62
CA HIS A 360 0.77 8.78 -3.37
C HIS A 360 0.30 7.93 -4.56
N ALA A 361 1.17 7.62 -5.53
CA ALA A 361 0.84 6.73 -6.64
C ALA A 361 0.71 5.26 -6.19
N ALA A 362 1.16 4.95 -4.97
CA ALA A 362 1.25 3.64 -4.36
C ALA A 362 1.96 2.64 -5.29
N ALA A 363 3.28 2.81 -5.42
CA ALA A 363 4.13 1.90 -6.19
C ALA A 363 4.11 0.50 -5.55
N ASN A 364 3.37 -0.41 -6.16
CA ASN A 364 3.16 -1.75 -5.63
C ASN A 364 4.07 -2.76 -6.34
N GLY A 365 3.51 -3.84 -6.90
CA GLY A 365 4.28 -4.89 -7.56
C GLY A 365 5.11 -4.40 -8.73
N LEU A 366 6.28 -5.02 -8.91
CA LEU A 366 7.15 -4.79 -10.05
C LEU A 366 7.65 -6.09 -10.66
N THR A 367 8.03 -6.04 -11.93
CA THR A 367 8.71 -7.13 -12.64
C THR A 367 9.67 -6.55 -13.67
N PHE A 368 10.52 -7.39 -14.26
CA PHE A 368 11.45 -7.01 -15.33
C PHE A 368 11.09 -7.74 -16.62
N SER A 369 11.10 -7.02 -17.74
CA SER A 369 11.01 -7.68 -19.05
C SER A 369 12.27 -8.48 -19.32
N ARG A 370 12.09 -9.78 -19.53
CA ARG A 370 13.15 -10.74 -19.87
C ARG A 370 12.97 -11.33 -21.27
N ASP A 371 11.84 -11.02 -21.91
CA ASP A 371 11.47 -11.57 -23.21
C ASP A 371 11.64 -10.51 -24.31
N PRO A 372 12.57 -10.69 -25.26
CA PRO A 372 12.74 -9.76 -26.37
C PRO A 372 11.50 -9.69 -27.28
N VAL A 373 10.63 -10.71 -27.26
CA VAL A 373 9.36 -10.69 -27.99
C VAL A 373 8.45 -9.62 -27.42
N PHE A 374 8.27 -9.56 -26.10
CA PHE A 374 7.52 -8.47 -25.48
C PHE A 374 8.20 -7.13 -25.72
N GLY A 375 9.54 -7.09 -25.73
CA GLY A 375 10.34 -5.88 -25.90
C GLY A 375 10.73 -5.24 -24.57
N PHE A 376 11.49 -4.13 -24.64
CA PHE A 376 12.03 -3.43 -23.46
C PHE A 376 12.86 -4.33 -22.54
N GLU A 377 13.63 -5.25 -23.10
CA GLU A 377 14.44 -6.20 -22.33
C GLU A 377 15.36 -5.50 -21.32
N GLY A 378 15.24 -5.90 -20.06
CA GLY A 378 15.95 -5.31 -18.92
C GLY A 378 15.25 -4.14 -18.25
N ASP A 379 14.16 -3.62 -18.81
CA ASP A 379 13.38 -2.56 -18.15
C ASP A 379 12.41 -3.13 -17.10
N ALA A 380 12.15 -2.33 -16.07
CA ALA A 380 11.16 -2.68 -15.05
C ALA A 380 9.76 -2.22 -15.45
N PHE A 381 8.75 -2.93 -15.02
CA PHE A 381 7.33 -2.55 -15.10
C PHE A 381 6.79 -2.51 -13.68
N VAL A 382 6.06 -1.45 -13.34
CA VAL A 382 5.57 -1.20 -11.98
C VAL A 382 4.09 -0.89 -12.00
N ALA A 383 3.33 -1.61 -11.18
CA ALA A 383 1.92 -1.33 -10.91
C ALA A 383 1.81 -0.15 -9.94
N LEU A 384 1.15 0.92 -10.38
CA LEU A 384 0.81 2.06 -9.53
C LEU A 384 -0.65 1.94 -9.11
N PHE A 385 -0.87 1.52 -7.87
CA PHE A 385 -2.18 1.22 -7.30
C PHE A 385 -3.10 2.43 -7.21
N GLY A 386 -2.50 3.60 -7.08
CA GLY A 386 -3.14 4.90 -7.08
C GLY A 386 -3.60 5.38 -5.72
N ASP A 387 -3.79 6.68 -5.63
CA ASP A 387 -4.00 7.37 -4.37
C ASP A 387 -5.31 6.97 -3.65
N ILE A 388 -5.37 7.31 -2.36
CA ILE A 388 -6.57 7.16 -1.53
C ILE A 388 -6.93 8.52 -0.92
N ALA A 389 -6.78 9.61 -1.71
CA ALA A 389 -7.16 10.93 -1.25
C ALA A 389 -8.67 10.97 -0.87
N PRO A 390 -9.04 11.71 0.19
CA PRO A 390 -8.18 12.58 1.00
C PRO A 390 -7.49 11.91 2.20
N LEU A 391 -7.59 10.58 2.36
CA LEU A 391 -7.11 9.88 3.55
C LEU A 391 -5.58 9.94 3.69
N THR A 392 -4.86 9.77 2.58
CA THR A 392 -3.39 9.82 2.53
C THR A 392 -2.85 11.23 2.28
N THR A 393 -3.66 12.09 1.64
CA THR A 393 -3.34 13.51 1.43
C THR A 393 -4.58 14.33 1.06
N PRO A 394 -4.77 15.55 1.62
CA PRO A 394 -5.84 16.44 1.21
C PRO A 394 -5.44 17.35 0.03
N ARG A 395 -4.22 17.25 -0.51
CA ARG A 395 -3.63 18.25 -1.43
C ARG A 395 -3.71 17.90 -2.91
N LEU A 396 -4.20 16.72 -3.27
CA LEU A 396 -4.32 16.31 -4.66
C LEU A 396 -5.53 16.97 -5.35
N ALA A 397 -5.28 17.58 -6.51
CA ALA A 397 -6.33 18.08 -7.40
C ALA A 397 -6.82 17.03 -8.40
N SER A 398 -5.92 16.14 -8.82
CA SER A 398 -6.15 15.05 -9.78
C SER A 398 -5.62 13.72 -9.24
N PRO A 399 -6.15 12.58 -9.72
CA PRO A 399 -5.69 11.25 -9.31
C PRO A 399 -4.20 11.02 -9.63
N SER A 400 -3.49 10.36 -8.72
CA SER A 400 -2.10 9.90 -8.89
C SER A 400 -2.09 8.37 -8.98
N GLY A 401 -1.27 7.79 -9.87
CA GLY A 401 -1.21 6.34 -10.11
C GLY A 401 -2.31 5.81 -11.04
N PHE A 402 -2.96 4.69 -10.67
CA PHE A 402 -4.02 4.01 -11.45
C PHE A 402 -3.57 3.50 -12.82
N LYS A 403 -2.33 3.03 -12.92
CA LYS A 403 -1.68 2.69 -14.19
C LYS A 403 -0.52 1.71 -14.01
N VAL A 404 0.01 1.21 -15.11
CA VAL A 404 1.32 0.55 -15.17
C VAL A 404 2.31 1.48 -15.85
N VAL A 405 3.48 1.65 -15.22
CA VAL A 405 4.60 2.41 -15.79
C VAL A 405 5.76 1.48 -16.10
N ARG A 406 6.57 1.85 -17.08
CA ARG A 406 7.87 1.27 -17.35
C ARG A 406 8.96 2.16 -16.77
N VAL A 407 10.00 1.58 -16.17
CA VAL A 407 11.22 2.28 -15.81
C VAL A 407 12.28 1.90 -16.85
N ASP A 408 12.71 2.88 -17.64
CA ASP A 408 13.89 2.75 -18.48
C ASP A 408 15.11 2.64 -17.58
N MET A 409 15.64 1.43 -17.42
CA MET A 409 16.69 1.15 -16.44
C MET A 409 18.04 1.74 -16.85
N ARG A 410 18.22 2.05 -18.14
CA ARG A 410 19.44 2.65 -18.66
C ARG A 410 19.43 4.16 -18.47
N GLN A 411 18.29 4.79 -18.74
CA GLN A 411 18.11 6.23 -18.61
C GLN A 411 17.65 6.68 -17.22
N ARG A 412 17.30 5.74 -16.34
CA ARG A 412 16.71 6.00 -15.02
C ARG A 412 15.50 6.93 -15.11
N ARG A 413 14.53 6.54 -15.95
CA ARG A 413 13.35 7.37 -16.21
C ARG A 413 12.07 6.56 -16.19
N VAL A 414 11.06 7.10 -15.50
CA VAL A 414 9.70 6.59 -15.51
C VAL A 414 9.00 7.00 -16.81
N VAL A 415 8.34 6.05 -17.46
CA VAL A 415 7.61 6.21 -18.71
C VAL A 415 6.26 5.53 -18.57
N ASP A 416 5.17 6.25 -18.83
CA ASP A 416 3.83 5.65 -18.85
C ASP A 416 3.77 4.53 -19.88
N PHE A 417 3.14 3.42 -19.51
CA PHE A 417 2.99 2.24 -20.37
C PHE A 417 1.52 1.89 -20.60
N ALA A 418 0.79 1.48 -19.55
CA ALA A 418 -0.64 1.19 -19.66
C ALA A 418 -1.42 2.16 -18.78
N VAL A 419 -2.14 3.09 -19.40
CA VAL A 419 -2.86 4.18 -18.71
C VAL A 419 -4.33 4.17 -19.08
N ASN A 420 -5.19 4.59 -18.15
CA ASN A 420 -6.61 4.74 -18.47
C ASN A 420 -6.85 5.91 -19.42
N ARG A 421 -7.81 5.77 -20.35
CA ARG A 421 -8.23 6.84 -21.27
C ARG A 421 -8.59 8.14 -20.55
N ILE A 422 -9.15 8.03 -19.34
CA ILE A 422 -9.33 9.15 -18.41
C ILE A 422 -8.51 8.82 -17.17
N ALA A 423 -7.64 9.73 -16.75
CA ALA A 423 -6.73 9.49 -15.63
C ALA A 423 -7.49 9.35 -14.30
N GLY A 424 -7.33 8.20 -13.65
CA GLY A 424 -7.96 7.87 -12.37
C GLY A 424 -8.69 6.52 -12.38
N PRO A 425 -9.41 6.21 -11.29
CA PRO A 425 -10.12 4.93 -11.14
C PRO A 425 -11.44 4.88 -11.90
N SER A 426 -11.70 3.75 -12.55
CA SER A 426 -12.94 3.45 -13.31
C SER A 426 -14.23 3.65 -12.51
N SER A 427 -14.20 3.46 -11.19
CA SER A 427 -15.38 3.59 -10.32
C SER A 427 -15.81 5.03 -10.09
N LYS A 428 -14.96 6.02 -10.41
CA LYS A 428 -15.23 7.45 -10.18
C LYS A 428 -15.31 8.27 -11.47
N LEU A 429 -15.03 7.67 -12.62
CA LEU A 429 -14.87 8.36 -13.91
C LEU A 429 -15.52 7.53 -15.04
N PRO A 430 -15.94 8.15 -16.16
CA PRO A 430 -16.69 7.48 -17.23
C PRO A 430 -15.77 6.68 -18.17
N HIS A 431 -15.14 5.62 -17.64
CA HIS A 431 -14.38 4.62 -18.38
C HIS A 431 -14.38 3.29 -17.60
N ALA A 432 -14.02 2.19 -18.27
CA ALA A 432 -14.01 0.83 -17.71
C ALA A 432 -12.61 0.17 -17.79
N GLY A 433 -11.55 0.98 -17.80
CA GLY A 433 -10.15 0.52 -17.71
C GLY A 433 -9.75 0.02 -16.32
N PHE A 434 -8.52 0.31 -15.89
CA PHE A 434 -8.02 -0.06 -14.57
C PHE A 434 -8.79 0.62 -13.43
N GLU A 435 -8.98 -0.13 -12.35
CA GLU A 435 -9.45 0.43 -11.09
C GLU A 435 -8.27 0.77 -10.17
N ARG A 436 -7.40 -0.20 -9.83
CA ARG A 436 -6.23 -0.10 -8.94
C ARG A 436 -5.21 -1.22 -9.21
N PRO A 437 -4.29 -1.05 -10.17
CA PRO A 437 -3.25 -2.05 -10.45
C PRO A 437 -2.39 -2.35 -9.21
N SER A 438 -2.38 -3.58 -8.73
CA SER A 438 -1.64 -4.00 -7.52
C SER A 438 -0.35 -4.75 -7.83
N HIS A 439 -0.31 -5.54 -8.91
CA HIS A 439 0.87 -6.31 -9.26
C HIS A 439 0.99 -6.52 -10.76
N VAL A 440 2.23 -6.72 -11.22
CA VAL A 440 2.54 -7.10 -12.59
C VAL A 440 3.52 -8.27 -12.64
N ALA A 441 3.28 -9.23 -13.54
CA ALA A 441 4.21 -10.35 -13.77
C ALA A 441 4.18 -10.76 -15.24
N PHE A 442 5.32 -11.18 -15.78
CA PHE A 442 5.36 -11.83 -17.09
C PHE A 442 4.92 -13.29 -16.98
N GLY A 443 3.98 -13.68 -17.84
CA GLY A 443 3.54 -15.07 -17.97
C GLY A 443 4.43 -15.88 -18.92
N PRO A 444 4.24 -17.21 -18.97
CA PRO A 444 4.98 -18.11 -19.87
C PRO A 444 4.69 -17.86 -21.35
N ASP A 445 3.60 -17.15 -21.67
CA ASP A 445 3.22 -16.73 -23.02
C ASP A 445 3.92 -15.43 -23.46
N GLY A 446 4.82 -14.88 -22.63
CA GLY A 446 5.54 -13.64 -22.89
C GLY A 446 4.69 -12.38 -22.67
N ALA A 447 3.45 -12.51 -22.21
CA ALA A 447 2.57 -11.38 -21.96
C ALA A 447 2.75 -10.81 -20.54
N LEU A 448 2.47 -9.52 -20.37
CA LEU A 448 2.46 -8.87 -19.07
C LEU A 448 1.07 -8.99 -18.44
N TYR A 449 0.97 -9.71 -17.33
CA TYR A 449 -0.25 -9.83 -16.55
C TYR A 449 -0.33 -8.71 -15.52
N VAL A 450 -1.49 -8.08 -15.38
CA VAL A 450 -1.75 -7.00 -14.44
C VAL A 450 -2.90 -7.41 -13.52
N VAL A 451 -2.61 -7.50 -12.22
CA VAL A 451 -3.62 -7.69 -11.19
C VAL A 451 -4.21 -6.35 -10.84
N ASP A 452 -5.53 -6.23 -10.92
CA ASP A 452 -6.28 -5.03 -10.61
C ASP A 452 -7.20 -5.28 -9.42
N TRP A 453 -6.92 -4.59 -8.31
CA TRP A 453 -7.46 -4.89 -6.99
C TRP A 453 -8.97 -4.66 -6.87
N GLY A 454 -9.52 -3.77 -7.69
CA GLY A 454 -10.94 -3.42 -7.67
C GLY A 454 -11.29 -2.25 -6.74
N VAL A 455 -12.58 -2.09 -6.44
CA VAL A 455 -13.14 -0.83 -5.93
C VAL A 455 -12.93 -0.68 -4.42
N ILE A 456 -12.25 0.40 -4.03
CA ILE A 456 -12.25 0.91 -2.64
C ILE A 456 -13.44 1.83 -2.43
N ASN A 457 -14.24 1.54 -1.41
CA ASN A 457 -15.14 2.52 -0.81
C ASN A 457 -14.60 2.94 0.56
N VAL A 458 -14.60 4.24 0.84
CA VAL A 458 -14.49 4.68 2.23
C VAL A 458 -15.81 4.32 2.90
N ALA A 459 -15.76 3.50 3.94
CA ALA A 459 -16.92 3.11 4.74
C ALA A 459 -16.67 3.57 6.19
N PRO A 460 -16.90 4.86 6.47
CA PRO A 460 -16.69 5.40 7.80
C PRO A 460 -17.41 4.52 8.84
N GLU A 461 -18.64 4.09 8.59
CA GLU A 461 -19.47 3.22 9.43
C GLU A 461 -18.85 1.88 9.87
N ALA A 462 -17.71 1.46 9.31
CA ALA A 462 -17.00 0.24 9.67
C ALA A 462 -15.54 0.53 10.13
N GLY A 463 -15.18 1.79 10.35
CA GLY A 463 -13.85 2.18 10.83
C GLY A 463 -12.75 2.08 9.77
N GLY A 464 -13.05 2.31 8.48
CA GLY A 464 -11.98 2.47 7.48
C GLY A 464 -12.35 2.24 6.01
N LEU A 465 -11.32 1.94 5.22
CA LEU A 465 -11.46 1.53 3.81
C LEU A 465 -12.14 0.15 3.74
N ARG A 466 -13.05 -0.03 2.77
CA ARG A 466 -13.69 -1.31 2.49
C ARG A 466 -13.70 -1.61 1.01
N MET A 467 -13.29 -2.82 0.71
CA MET A 467 -13.29 -3.34 -0.65
C MET A 467 -14.71 -3.78 -1.08
N LYS A 468 -15.09 -3.49 -2.33
CA LYS A 468 -16.31 -4.05 -2.94
C LYS A 468 -15.97 -5.42 -3.56
N GLN A 469 -16.45 -6.48 -2.94
CA GLN A 469 -16.19 -7.86 -3.37
C GLN A 469 -16.66 -8.12 -4.81
N GLY A 470 -15.88 -8.89 -5.56
CA GLY A 470 -16.20 -9.25 -6.94
C GLY A 470 -15.92 -8.16 -7.98
N THR A 471 -15.10 -7.15 -7.64
CA THR A 471 -14.71 -6.08 -8.58
C THR A 471 -13.28 -6.16 -9.07
N GLY A 472 -12.44 -7.00 -8.46
CA GLY A 472 -11.07 -7.20 -8.92
C GLY A 472 -11.01 -7.97 -10.24
N SER A 473 -9.94 -7.78 -10.99
CA SER A 473 -9.70 -8.41 -12.28
C SER A 473 -8.24 -8.75 -12.53
N LEU A 474 -8.03 -9.64 -13.48
CA LEU A 474 -6.73 -9.97 -14.06
C LEU A 474 -6.78 -9.55 -15.53
N TRP A 475 -5.83 -8.71 -15.93
CA TRP A 475 -5.64 -8.28 -17.30
C TRP A 475 -4.37 -8.91 -17.88
N ARG A 476 -4.34 -9.06 -19.20
CA ARG A 476 -3.15 -9.47 -19.96
C ARG A 476 -2.85 -8.40 -21.01
N ILE A 477 -1.60 -7.96 -21.08
CA ILE A 477 -1.11 -7.05 -22.12
C ILE A 477 -0.12 -7.82 -22.98
N ARG A 478 -0.38 -7.89 -24.29
CA ARG A 478 0.47 -8.60 -25.25
C ARG A 478 0.91 -7.69 -26.37
N ARG A 479 2.07 -7.99 -26.94
CA ARG A 479 2.50 -7.38 -28.20
C ARG A 479 1.69 -7.98 -29.35
N THR A 480 1.13 -7.11 -30.20
CA THR A 480 0.27 -7.49 -31.33
C THR A 480 0.89 -7.20 -32.70
N GLY A 481 2.01 -6.48 -32.74
CA GLY A 481 2.71 -6.16 -33.98
C GLY A 481 4.05 -5.48 -33.74
N ASP A 482 4.52 -4.75 -34.74
CA ASP A 482 5.72 -3.91 -34.61
C ASP A 482 5.46 -2.77 -33.63
N VAL A 483 6.43 -2.54 -32.74
CA VAL A 483 6.36 -1.47 -31.75
C VAL A 483 6.77 -0.17 -32.43
N ALA A 484 5.80 0.66 -32.79
CA ALA A 484 6.03 1.94 -33.46
C ALA A 484 6.12 3.14 -32.48
N GLY A 485 6.04 2.89 -31.17
CA GLY A 485 6.20 3.91 -30.13
C GLY A 485 6.54 3.33 -28.76
N THR A 486 7.08 4.17 -27.86
CA THR A 486 7.50 3.74 -26.51
C THR A 486 6.59 4.23 -25.38
N LYS A 487 5.48 4.89 -25.75
CA LYS A 487 4.52 5.54 -24.84
C LYS A 487 3.09 5.37 -25.38
N PRO A 488 2.09 5.28 -24.49
CA PRO A 488 0.69 5.37 -24.88
C PRO A 488 0.32 6.80 -25.30
N PRO A 489 -0.83 6.98 -25.97
CA PRO A 489 -1.46 8.30 -26.08
C PRO A 489 -1.71 8.93 -24.70
N GLU A 490 -1.67 10.26 -24.64
CA GLU A 490 -1.90 11.00 -23.39
C GLU A 490 -3.37 10.84 -22.93
N PRO A 491 -3.59 10.54 -21.64
CA PRO A 491 -4.94 10.38 -21.10
C PRO A 491 -5.65 11.72 -20.88
N ILE A 492 -6.98 11.69 -20.88
CA ILE A 492 -7.79 12.85 -20.50
C ILE A 492 -7.62 13.11 -19.00
N GLN A 493 -7.22 14.32 -18.64
CA GLN A 493 -7.05 14.75 -17.25
C GLN A 493 -8.32 15.45 -16.75
N VAL A 494 -8.84 15.02 -15.60
CA VAL A 494 -10.01 15.62 -14.93
C VAL A 494 -9.61 16.02 -13.52
N PRO A 495 -9.93 17.24 -13.03
CA PRO A 495 -9.67 17.66 -11.65
C PRO A 495 -10.71 17.02 -10.70
N LEU A 496 -10.68 15.69 -10.61
CA LEU A 496 -11.70 14.86 -9.94
C LEU A 496 -11.97 15.35 -8.51
N TYR A 497 -10.91 15.61 -7.74
CA TYR A 497 -11.04 15.99 -6.34
C TYR A 497 -11.54 17.42 -6.15
N GLY A 498 -11.16 18.32 -7.06
CA GLY A 498 -11.75 19.67 -7.11
C GLY A 498 -13.26 19.64 -7.36
N LEU A 499 -13.71 18.81 -8.31
CA LEU A 499 -15.14 18.62 -8.60
C LEU A 499 -15.89 17.98 -7.44
N GLN A 500 -15.31 16.98 -6.78
CA GLN A 500 -15.89 16.33 -5.60
C GLN A 500 -16.05 17.31 -4.43
N ALA A 501 -15.05 18.16 -4.18
CA ALA A 501 -15.11 19.18 -3.15
C ALA A 501 -16.24 20.20 -3.40
N LEU A 502 -16.39 20.65 -4.65
CA LEU A 502 -17.47 21.56 -5.05
C LEU A 502 -18.86 20.93 -4.88
N ALA A 503 -19.01 19.66 -5.29
CA ALA A 503 -20.26 18.92 -5.13
C ALA A 503 -20.65 18.75 -3.65
N ALA A 504 -19.69 18.42 -2.79
CA ALA A 504 -19.90 18.29 -1.35
C ALA A 504 -20.32 19.64 -0.72
N ALA A 505 -19.68 20.75 -1.11
CA ALA A 505 -20.04 22.08 -0.65
C ALA A 505 -21.47 22.47 -1.05
N ALA A 506 -21.85 22.20 -2.31
CA ALA A 506 -23.20 22.46 -2.81
C ALA A 506 -24.26 21.64 -2.05
N ALA A 507 -24.01 20.36 -1.78
CA ALA A 507 -24.89 19.51 -0.98
C ALA A 507 -25.05 20.04 0.45
N GLY A 508 -23.96 20.49 1.09
CA GLY A 508 -23.99 21.10 2.42
C GLY A 508 -24.86 22.37 2.48
N ILE A 509 -24.76 23.23 1.45
CA ILE A 509 -25.61 24.42 1.32
C ILE A 509 -27.08 24.04 1.21
N LEU A 510 -27.43 23.04 0.38
CA LEU A 510 -28.81 22.58 0.22
C LEU A 510 -29.39 22.01 1.52
N VAL A 511 -28.61 21.23 2.29
CA VAL A 511 -29.03 20.73 3.60
C VAL A 511 -29.25 21.89 4.58
N ALA A 512 -28.33 22.85 4.65
CA ALA A 512 -28.47 24.01 5.51
C ALA A 512 -29.71 24.86 5.18
N LEU A 513 -29.98 25.06 3.88
CA LEU A 513 -31.20 25.75 3.41
C LEU A 513 -32.47 24.96 3.76
N GLY A 514 -32.46 23.64 3.60
CA GLY A 514 -33.57 22.76 3.97
C GLY A 514 -33.87 22.76 5.47
N VAL A 515 -32.84 22.65 6.31
CA VAL A 515 -32.95 22.76 7.78
C VAL A 515 -33.44 24.16 8.17
N GLY A 516 -32.91 25.21 7.55
CA GLY A 516 -33.35 26.59 7.76
C GLY A 516 -34.83 26.79 7.43
N ALA A 517 -35.31 26.20 6.32
CA ALA A 517 -36.71 26.22 5.94
C ALA A 517 -37.59 25.44 6.95
N LEU A 518 -37.14 24.28 7.42
CA LEU A 518 -37.84 23.46 8.42
C LEU A 518 -37.96 24.19 9.77
N VAL A 519 -36.88 24.83 10.23
CA VAL A 519 -36.86 25.64 11.46
C VAL A 519 -37.78 26.85 11.33
N ARG A 520 -37.79 27.54 10.18
CA ARG A 520 -38.73 28.65 9.90
C ARG A 520 -40.18 28.18 9.88
N ARG A 521 -40.47 27.02 9.29
CA ARG A 521 -41.82 26.43 9.24
C ARG A 521 -42.31 25.99 10.62
N ARG A 522 -41.43 25.46 11.46
CA ARG A 522 -41.75 25.09 12.86
C ARG A 522 -42.03 26.35 13.70
N ARG A 523 -41.23 27.41 13.56
CA ARG A 523 -41.47 28.71 14.24
C ARG A 523 -42.77 29.40 13.81
N ARG A 524 -43.23 29.19 12.57
CA ARG A 524 -44.53 29.70 12.08
C ARG A 524 -45.74 28.87 12.51
N ARG A 525 -45.55 27.64 13.00
CA ARG A 525 -46.62 26.79 13.56
C ARG A 525 -46.78 26.94 15.08
N THR A 526 -45.79 27.54 15.74
CA THR A 526 -45.78 27.81 17.19
C THR A 526 -46.06 29.28 17.52
N ARG A 527 -46.47 30.07 16.52
CA ARG A 527 -47.11 31.38 16.64
C ARG A 527 -48.51 31.23 16.06
#